data_AF-A0A257RLK2-F1
#
_entry.id   AF-A0A257RLK2-F1
#
_cell.length_a   1.000
_cell.length_b   1.000
_cell.length_c   1.000
_cell.angle_alpha   90.00
_cell.angle_beta   90.00
_cell.angle_gamma   90.00
#
_symmetry.space_group_name_H-M   'P 1'
#
loop_
_entity.id
_entity.type
_entity.pdbx_description
1 polymer ?
#
loop_
_entity_poly.entity_id
_entity_poly.type
_entity_poly.pdbx_seq_one_letter_code
_entity_poly.pdbx_strand_id
1 'polypeptide(L)'
;MTTIPQLPTATTVGLTDLLPLSQGGTLYAASVEQITAGLQTEIVLPTGEVLGRASAGTGMPEALSLGGGLALSATTLEANGTDHLGFGLLGSFAIDDEVIVNAAGAPNRLPMGLLRGLFSAGAGIAIDPNGTFSVTAGAIAGPVGPQGPIGASGPQGVAGPVGPPGAGLLAPGSNNAASTIAGT
;
A
#
# COMPACT_ATOMS: atom_id res chain seq x y z
N MET A 1 -13.42 72.63 47.05
CA MET A 1 -12.55 71.80 46.19
C MET A 1 -13.32 71.52 44.91
N THR A 2 -12.67 71.64 43.76
CA THR A 2 -13.27 71.16 42.51
C THR A 2 -13.37 69.63 42.57
N THR A 3 -14.51 69.07 42.17
CA THR A 3 -14.69 67.61 42.08
C THR A 3 -14.17 67.09 40.74
N ILE A 4 -13.82 65.81 40.65
CA ILE A 4 -13.32 65.19 39.40
C ILE A 4 -14.18 65.54 38.16
N PRO A 5 -15.53 65.51 38.22
CA PRO A 5 -16.37 65.87 37.07
C PRO A 5 -16.32 67.35 36.66
N GLN A 6 -15.75 68.23 37.49
CA GLN A 6 -15.62 69.67 37.22
C GLN A 6 -14.26 70.02 36.59
N LEU A 7 -13.35 69.05 36.48
CA LEU A 7 -12.07 69.26 35.82
C LEU A 7 -12.25 69.21 34.29
N PRO A 8 -11.54 70.08 33.54
CA PRO A 8 -11.46 69.94 32.08
C PRO A 8 -10.95 68.56 31.70
N THR A 9 -11.59 67.92 30.72
CA THR A 9 -11.16 66.61 30.21
C THR A 9 -9.90 66.76 29.38
N ALA A 10 -8.90 65.92 29.65
CA ALA A 10 -7.72 65.82 28.80
C ALA A 10 -8.10 65.24 27.43
N THR A 11 -7.59 65.83 26.35
CA THR A 11 -7.84 65.36 24.97
C THR A 11 -6.88 64.24 24.55
N THR A 12 -5.74 64.13 25.23
CA THR A 12 -4.74 63.07 25.07
C THR A 12 -4.12 62.76 26.42
N VAL A 13 -3.67 61.53 26.62
CA VAL A 13 -2.96 61.09 27.83
C VAL A 13 -1.61 60.50 27.42
N GLY A 14 -0.52 61.08 27.90
CA GLY A 14 0.85 60.65 27.66
C GLY A 14 1.43 59.80 28.79
N LEU A 15 2.55 59.13 28.53
CA LEU A 15 3.21 58.24 29.50
C LEU A 15 3.72 58.96 30.76
N THR A 16 4.06 60.24 30.64
CA THR A 16 4.55 61.08 31.74
C THR A 16 3.44 61.75 32.55
N ASP A 17 2.17 61.61 32.13
CA ASP A 17 1.06 62.23 32.84
C ASP A 17 0.90 61.60 34.21
N LEU A 18 0.66 62.44 35.23
CA LEU A 18 0.56 61.99 36.61
C LEU A 18 -0.88 61.74 37.01
N LEU A 19 -1.13 60.54 37.53
CA LEU A 19 -2.38 60.15 38.14
C LEU A 19 -2.24 60.18 39.67
N PRO A 20 -3.19 60.79 40.39
CA PRO A 20 -3.19 60.77 41.85
C PRO A 20 -3.49 59.35 42.36
N LEU A 21 -2.70 58.89 43.31
CA LEU A 21 -2.87 57.61 43.99
C LEU A 21 -3.05 57.86 45.49
N SER A 22 -4.05 57.24 46.12
CA SER A 22 -4.18 57.26 47.57
C SER A 22 -3.74 55.91 48.13
N GLN A 23 -2.65 55.88 48.89
CA GLN A 23 -2.11 54.66 49.49
C GLN A 23 -1.79 54.92 50.97
N GLY A 24 -2.36 54.10 51.85
CA GLY A 24 -2.16 54.23 53.30
C GLY A 24 -2.56 55.61 53.85
N GLY A 25 -3.56 56.26 53.26
CA GLY A 25 -4.00 57.60 53.67
C GLY A 25 -3.10 58.75 53.20
N THR A 26 -2.05 58.47 52.43
CA THR A 26 -1.18 59.47 51.80
C THR A 26 -1.48 59.57 50.31
N LEU A 27 -1.52 60.79 49.78
CA LEU A 27 -1.63 61.06 48.35
C LEU A 27 -0.24 61.04 47.70
N TYR A 28 -0.08 60.17 46.72
CA TYR A 28 1.07 60.04 45.84
C TYR A 28 0.68 60.42 44.41
N ALA A 29 1.68 60.57 43.56
CA ALA A 29 1.50 60.63 42.12
C ALA A 29 2.27 59.46 41.49
N ALA A 30 1.68 58.83 40.49
CA ALA A 30 2.39 57.91 39.61
C ALA A 30 2.14 58.32 38.17
N SER A 31 3.15 58.12 37.32
CA SER A 31 2.97 58.31 35.89
C SER A 31 2.08 57.23 35.31
N VAL A 32 1.42 57.54 34.19
CA VAL A 32 0.69 56.54 33.40
C VAL A 32 1.61 55.37 33.06
N GLU A 33 2.88 55.62 32.72
CA GLU A 33 3.89 54.58 32.53
C GLU A 33 4.09 53.68 33.74
N GLN A 34 4.22 54.25 34.96
CA GLN A 34 4.39 53.47 36.18
C GLN A 34 3.17 52.57 36.46
N ILE A 35 1.97 53.02 36.07
CA ILE A 35 0.73 52.25 36.23
C ILE A 35 0.58 51.18 35.14
N THR A 36 0.97 51.49 33.90
CA THR A 36 0.77 50.59 32.75
C THR A 36 1.94 49.62 32.53
N ALA A 37 3.11 49.84 33.15
CA ALA A 37 4.28 48.98 33.00
C ALA A 37 4.04 47.50 33.35
N GLY A 38 3.06 47.20 34.21
CA GLY A 38 2.69 45.84 34.59
C GLY A 38 1.49 45.27 33.82
N LEU A 39 0.87 46.03 32.93
CA LEU A 39 -0.29 45.57 32.17
C LEU A 39 0.16 44.72 30.98
N GLN A 40 -0.40 43.52 30.88
CA GLN A 40 -0.21 42.69 29.69
C GLN A 40 -0.88 43.37 28.50
N THR A 41 -0.11 43.60 27.44
CA THR A 41 -0.61 44.18 26.19
C THR A 41 -1.57 43.20 25.52
N GLU A 42 -2.61 43.72 24.87
CA GLU A 42 -3.55 42.92 24.09
C GLU A 42 -2.80 42.12 23.02
N ILE A 43 -3.00 40.81 23.00
CA ILE A 43 -2.41 39.93 21.98
C ILE A 43 -3.42 39.81 20.84
N VAL A 44 -3.15 40.51 19.74
CA VAL A 44 -3.91 40.37 18.50
C VAL A 44 -3.33 39.21 17.70
N LEU A 45 -4.13 38.17 17.47
CA LEU A 45 -3.73 37.02 16.66
C LEU A 45 -4.60 36.97 15.38
N PRO A 46 -4.01 37.06 14.18
CA PRO A 46 -4.74 36.87 12.94
C PRO A 46 -5.37 35.46 12.84
N THR A 47 -6.53 35.36 12.19
CA THR A 47 -7.18 34.08 11.94
C THR A 47 -6.27 33.14 11.15
N GLY A 48 -6.09 31.92 11.65
CA GLY A 48 -5.25 30.90 11.00
C GLY A 48 -3.79 30.90 11.43
N GLU A 49 -3.38 31.83 12.31
CA GLU A 49 -2.04 31.86 12.90
C GLU A 49 -2.05 31.28 14.32
N VAL A 50 -0.86 30.90 14.81
CA VAL A 50 -0.66 30.44 16.19
C VAL A 50 0.23 31.40 16.95
N LEU A 51 0.02 31.50 18.27
CA LEU A 51 0.96 32.18 19.14
C LEU A 51 2.19 31.29 19.34
N GLY A 52 3.35 31.82 19.00
CA GLY A 52 4.62 31.14 19.15
C GLY A 52 5.76 32.16 19.13
N ARG A 53 6.97 31.74 18.77
CA ARG A 53 8.09 32.65 18.51
C ARG A 53 8.99 32.03 17.44
N ALA A 54 9.33 32.80 16.41
CA ALA A 54 10.32 32.44 15.40
C ALA A 54 11.59 33.30 15.49
N SER A 55 11.51 34.50 16.10
CA SER A 55 12.70 35.32 16.32
C SER A 55 13.64 34.73 17.37
N ALA A 56 14.94 34.83 17.10
CA ALA A 56 15.99 34.46 18.07
C ALA A 56 16.01 35.43 19.27
N GLY A 57 16.52 34.94 20.42
CA GLY A 57 16.69 35.75 21.64
C GLY A 57 15.43 35.84 22.51
N THR A 58 15.39 36.86 23.38
CA THR A 58 14.26 37.15 24.27
C THR A 58 13.28 38.13 23.59
N GLY A 59 11.98 37.89 23.71
CA GLY A 59 10.95 38.75 23.12
C GLY A 59 9.53 38.29 23.47
N MET A 60 8.54 39.09 23.08
CA MET A 60 7.12 38.74 23.19
C MET A 60 6.76 37.54 22.29
N PRO A 61 5.63 36.85 22.56
CA PRO A 61 5.03 35.95 21.57
C PRO A 61 4.75 36.67 20.25
N GLU A 62 4.91 35.95 19.17
CA GLU A 62 4.71 36.35 17.78
C GLU A 62 3.55 35.55 17.19
N ALA A 63 2.85 36.16 16.25
CA ALA A 63 1.90 35.45 15.42
C ALA A 63 2.68 34.70 14.33
N LEU A 64 2.50 33.37 14.26
CA LEU A 64 3.20 32.50 13.32
C LEU A 64 2.22 31.94 12.29
N SER A 65 2.56 32.12 11.01
CA SER A 65 1.93 31.41 9.91
C SER A 65 2.34 29.94 9.91
N LEU A 66 1.38 29.04 9.71
CA LEU A 66 1.59 27.59 9.73
C LEU A 66 2.22 27.01 8.46
N GLY A 67 2.31 27.81 7.39
CA GLY A 67 2.80 27.35 6.10
C GLY A 67 1.87 26.32 5.42
N GLY A 68 2.39 25.61 4.42
CA GLY A 68 1.69 24.51 3.77
C GLY A 68 1.67 23.25 4.64
N GLY A 69 0.62 22.44 4.50
CA GLY A 69 0.47 21.16 5.17
C GLY A 69 -0.23 21.20 6.52
N LEU A 70 -0.36 22.37 7.16
CA LEU A 70 -1.04 22.56 8.44
C LEU A 70 -2.11 23.66 8.36
N ALA A 71 -3.24 23.48 9.04
CA ALA A 71 -4.27 24.50 9.22
C ALA A 71 -4.87 24.44 10.63
N LEU A 72 -5.38 25.58 11.10
CA LEU A 72 -6.26 25.64 12.27
C LEU A 72 -7.72 25.52 11.83
N SER A 73 -8.39 24.49 12.31
CA SER A 73 -9.82 24.29 12.15
C SER A 73 -10.48 24.37 13.52
N ALA A 74 -11.18 25.48 13.76
CA ALA A 74 -11.69 25.88 15.07
C ALA A 74 -10.59 25.84 16.15
N THR A 75 -10.55 24.79 16.97
CA THR A 75 -9.60 24.62 18.09
C THR A 75 -8.55 23.53 17.82
N THR A 76 -8.51 22.97 16.62
CA THR A 76 -7.64 21.83 16.28
C THR A 76 -6.61 22.25 15.23
N LEU A 77 -5.35 21.89 15.48
CA LEU A 77 -4.29 21.93 14.47
C LEU A 77 -4.36 20.61 13.69
N GLU A 78 -4.63 20.70 12.39
CA GLU A 78 -4.80 19.54 11.52
C GLU A 78 -3.91 19.63 10.28
N ALA A 79 -3.57 18.45 9.74
CA ALA A 79 -2.88 18.38 8.47
C ALA A 79 -3.87 18.68 7.33
N ASN A 80 -3.53 19.64 6.47
CA ASN A 80 -4.39 20.06 5.35
C ASN A 80 -3.89 19.56 3.97
N GLY A 81 -2.69 18.96 3.92
CA GLY A 81 -2.10 18.40 2.69
C GLY A 81 -1.78 19.42 1.59
N THR A 82 -1.84 20.72 1.87
CA THR A 82 -1.57 21.77 0.86
C THR A 82 -0.09 21.80 0.43
N ASP A 83 0.80 21.31 1.28
CA ASP A 83 2.19 21.04 0.95
C ASP A 83 2.35 20.00 -0.17
N HIS A 84 1.32 19.20 -0.45
CA HIS A 84 1.32 18.23 -1.54
C HIS A 84 0.89 18.80 -2.90
N LEU A 85 0.34 20.03 -2.96
CA LEU A 85 -0.18 20.61 -4.21
C LEU A 85 0.88 20.83 -5.28
N GLY A 86 2.16 20.93 -4.88
CA GLY A 86 3.29 21.05 -5.79
C GLY A 86 3.76 19.73 -6.39
N PHE A 87 3.31 18.59 -5.88
CA PHE A 87 3.67 17.29 -6.45
C PHE A 87 2.87 17.05 -7.74
N GLY A 88 3.58 16.70 -8.82
CA GLY A 88 2.94 16.34 -10.07
C GLY A 88 2.07 15.10 -9.91
N LEU A 89 0.95 15.07 -10.63
CA LEU A 89 0.09 13.88 -10.66
C LEU A 89 0.83 12.77 -11.41
N LEU A 90 1.16 11.68 -10.72
CA LEU A 90 1.80 10.53 -11.35
C LEU A 90 0.73 9.72 -12.12
N GLY A 91 0.82 9.71 -13.45
CA GLY A 91 -0.15 9.05 -14.33
C GLY A 91 0.02 7.52 -14.44
N SER A 92 1.18 6.99 -14.05
CA SER A 92 1.49 5.55 -14.04
C SER A 92 2.62 5.25 -13.07
N PHE A 93 2.57 4.10 -12.41
CA PHE A 93 3.66 3.62 -11.55
C PHE A 93 4.74 2.88 -12.36
N ALA A 94 6.01 3.13 -12.04
CA ALA A 94 7.15 2.31 -12.42
C ALA A 94 7.54 1.35 -11.28
N ILE A 95 8.28 0.29 -11.60
CA ILE A 95 8.67 -0.72 -10.61
C ILE A 95 9.66 -0.18 -9.57
N ASP A 96 10.46 0.82 -9.97
CA ASP A 96 11.45 1.51 -9.16
C ASP A 96 10.86 2.67 -8.35
N ASP A 97 9.57 2.97 -8.52
CA ASP A 97 8.87 3.95 -7.69
C ASP A 97 8.78 3.45 -6.25
N GLU A 98 8.65 4.38 -5.31
CA GLU A 98 8.51 4.07 -3.90
C GLU A 98 7.34 4.84 -3.29
N VAL A 99 6.60 4.18 -2.40
CA VAL A 99 5.55 4.81 -1.57
C VAL A 99 5.99 4.79 -0.12
N ILE A 100 5.67 5.86 0.60
CA ILE A 100 5.87 5.93 2.04
C ILE A 100 4.70 5.24 2.74
N VAL A 101 5.01 4.25 3.57
CA VAL A 101 4.04 3.54 4.41
C VAL A 101 4.42 3.71 5.86
N ASN A 102 3.45 3.67 6.77
CA ASN A 102 3.73 3.61 8.19
C ASN A 102 3.63 2.14 8.66
N ALA A 103 4.77 1.54 9.00
CA ALA A 103 4.85 0.17 9.50
C ALA A 103 5.18 0.20 11.00
N ALA A 104 4.24 -0.26 11.83
CA ALA A 104 4.38 -0.30 13.28
C ALA A 104 4.76 1.05 13.93
N GLY A 105 4.25 2.17 13.40
CA GLY A 105 4.50 3.52 13.93
C GLY A 105 5.76 4.19 13.38
N ALA A 106 6.52 3.53 12.51
CA ALA A 106 7.66 4.10 11.81
C ALA A 106 7.36 4.30 10.30
N PRO A 107 7.65 5.48 9.73
CA PRO A 107 7.57 5.69 8.28
C PRO A 107 8.71 4.94 7.57
N ASN A 108 8.35 4.05 6.66
CA ASN A 108 9.24 3.25 5.84
C ASN A 108 8.98 3.53 4.36
N ARG A 109 10.03 3.48 3.54
CA ARG A 109 9.88 3.48 2.08
C ARG A 109 9.61 2.05 1.60
N LEU A 110 8.60 1.87 0.76
CA LEU A 110 8.22 0.60 0.17
C LEU A 110 8.30 0.71 -1.35
N PRO A 111 9.23 -0.01 -1.99
CA PRO A 111 9.27 -0.11 -3.45
C PRO A 111 7.96 -0.67 -4.01
N MET A 112 7.46 -0.09 -5.11
CA MET A 112 6.25 -0.54 -5.81
C MET A 112 6.33 -1.99 -6.26
N GLY A 113 7.54 -2.47 -6.59
CA GLY A 113 7.76 -3.89 -6.87
C GLY A 113 7.51 -4.84 -5.69
N LEU A 114 7.39 -4.36 -4.45
CA LEU A 114 7.07 -5.19 -3.30
C LEU A 114 5.58 -5.17 -2.93
N LEU A 115 4.76 -4.22 -3.41
CA LEU A 115 3.30 -4.23 -3.17
C LEU A 115 2.64 -5.51 -3.66
N ARG A 116 3.17 -6.09 -4.74
CA ARG A 116 2.71 -7.38 -5.26
C ARG A 116 2.87 -8.55 -4.29
N GLY A 117 3.81 -8.45 -3.35
CA GLY A 117 3.97 -9.44 -2.27
C GLY A 117 2.82 -9.43 -1.25
N LEU A 118 1.93 -8.43 -1.28
CA LEU A 118 0.73 -8.38 -0.45
C LEU A 118 -0.39 -9.29 -0.98
N PHE A 119 -0.31 -9.74 -2.24
CA PHE A 119 -1.27 -10.66 -2.81
C PHE A 119 -0.80 -12.10 -2.63
N SER A 120 -1.65 -12.94 -2.03
CA SER A 120 -1.45 -14.38 -2.00
C SER A 120 -2.29 -15.03 -3.09
N ALA A 121 -1.65 -15.84 -3.94
CA ALA A 121 -2.35 -16.52 -4.99
C ALA A 121 -3.28 -17.61 -4.41
N GLY A 122 -4.55 -17.59 -4.78
CA GLY A 122 -5.50 -18.65 -4.43
C GLY A 122 -5.15 -19.98 -5.12
N ALA A 123 -5.81 -21.07 -4.70
CA ALA A 123 -5.62 -22.38 -5.32
C ALA A 123 -5.84 -22.30 -6.85
N GLY A 124 -4.85 -22.75 -7.62
CA GLY A 124 -4.91 -22.72 -9.08
C GLY A 124 -4.58 -21.39 -9.75
N ILE A 125 -4.21 -20.35 -8.98
CA ILE A 125 -3.70 -19.09 -9.50
C ILE A 125 -2.20 -18.99 -9.18
N ALA A 126 -1.42 -18.46 -10.11
CA ALA A 126 -0.04 -18.06 -9.91
C ALA A 126 0.12 -16.58 -10.24
N ILE A 127 0.85 -15.85 -9.39
CA ILE A 127 1.21 -14.45 -9.60
C ILE A 127 2.72 -14.42 -9.82
N ASP A 128 3.16 -14.00 -11.00
CA ASP A 128 4.60 -13.92 -11.29
C ASP A 128 5.24 -12.67 -10.64
N PRO A 129 6.58 -12.60 -10.55
CA PRO A 129 7.28 -11.43 -10.02
C PRO A 129 7.07 -10.15 -10.83
N ASN A 130 6.54 -10.22 -12.05
CA ASN A 130 6.17 -9.10 -12.92
C ASN A 130 4.70 -8.66 -12.72
N GLY A 131 3.94 -9.34 -11.86
CA GLY A 131 2.54 -9.05 -11.55
C GLY A 131 1.52 -9.70 -12.49
N THR A 132 1.94 -10.63 -13.35
CA THR A 132 1.03 -11.36 -14.24
C THR A 132 0.30 -12.45 -13.47
N PHE A 133 -1.03 -12.46 -13.58
CA PHE A 133 -1.86 -13.54 -13.08
C PHE A 133 -1.99 -14.64 -14.13
N SER A 134 -1.78 -15.88 -13.72
CA SER A 134 -1.95 -17.06 -14.57
C SER A 134 -2.73 -18.13 -13.83
N VAL A 135 -3.40 -19.00 -14.59
CA VAL A 135 -4.09 -20.16 -14.05
C VAL A 135 -3.18 -21.37 -14.19
N THR A 136 -2.94 -22.09 -13.10
CA THR A 136 -2.16 -23.32 -13.12
C THR A 136 -2.92 -24.37 -13.95
N ALA A 137 -2.27 -24.97 -14.94
CA ALA A 137 -2.93 -25.91 -15.86
C ALA A 137 -3.69 -27.04 -15.15
N GLY A 138 -3.20 -27.52 -13.99
CA GLY A 138 -3.88 -28.53 -13.18
C GLY A 138 -5.21 -28.07 -12.55
N ALA A 139 -5.45 -26.77 -12.42
CA ALA A 139 -6.70 -26.21 -11.90
C ALA A 139 -7.84 -26.25 -12.92
N ILE A 140 -7.52 -26.32 -14.21
CA ILE A 140 -8.50 -26.41 -15.30
C ILE A 140 -8.46 -27.76 -16.03
N ALA A 141 -7.47 -28.59 -15.73
CA ALA A 141 -7.38 -29.94 -16.28
C ALA A 141 -8.57 -30.75 -15.77
N GLY A 142 -9.46 -31.14 -16.70
CA GLY A 142 -10.48 -32.13 -16.43
C GLY A 142 -9.86 -33.48 -16.04
N PRO A 143 -10.65 -34.42 -15.50
CA PRO A 143 -10.16 -35.75 -15.20
C PRO A 143 -9.53 -36.39 -16.45
N VAL A 144 -8.45 -37.15 -16.25
CA VAL A 144 -7.87 -37.97 -17.32
C VAL A 144 -8.96 -38.89 -17.85
N GLY A 145 -9.14 -38.92 -19.18
CA GLY A 145 -10.13 -39.79 -19.82
C GLY A 145 -9.87 -41.26 -19.49
N PRO A 146 -10.89 -42.14 -19.58
CA PRO A 146 -10.69 -43.57 -19.37
C PRO A 146 -9.64 -44.12 -20.34
N GLN A 147 -8.90 -45.14 -19.92
CA GLN A 147 -7.98 -45.85 -20.80
C GLN A 147 -8.75 -46.42 -22.00
N GLY A 148 -8.17 -46.28 -23.20
CA GLY A 148 -8.75 -46.86 -24.41
C GLY A 148 -8.87 -48.39 -24.33
N PRO A 149 -9.73 -49.01 -25.15
CA PRO A 149 -9.86 -50.46 -25.19
C PRO A 149 -8.52 -51.14 -25.55
N ILE A 150 -8.33 -52.37 -25.07
CA ILE A 150 -7.19 -53.22 -25.47
C ILE A 150 -7.25 -53.43 -26.99
N GLY A 151 -6.10 -53.36 -27.66
CA GLY A 151 -6.00 -53.61 -29.10
C GLY A 151 -6.44 -55.03 -29.49
N ALA A 152 -6.89 -55.21 -30.73
CA ALA A 152 -7.25 -56.53 -31.24
C ALA A 152 -6.06 -57.51 -31.12
N SER A 153 -6.35 -58.79 -30.85
CA SER A 153 -5.33 -59.83 -30.92
C SER A 153 -4.68 -59.86 -32.31
N GLY A 154 -3.38 -60.14 -32.37
CA GLY A 154 -2.66 -60.27 -33.64
C GLY A 154 -3.22 -61.39 -34.54
N PRO A 155 -2.96 -61.36 -35.85
CA PRO A 155 -3.36 -62.43 -36.75
C PRO A 155 -2.75 -63.76 -36.34
N GLN A 156 -3.44 -64.85 -36.65
CA GLN A 156 -2.90 -66.20 -36.46
C GLN A 156 -1.61 -66.36 -37.29
N GLY A 157 -0.60 -67.03 -36.71
CA GLY A 157 0.62 -67.39 -37.44
C GLY A 157 0.32 -68.25 -38.66
N VAL A 158 1.19 -68.18 -39.68
CA VAL A 158 1.11 -69.03 -40.86
C VAL A 158 1.13 -70.52 -40.46
N ALA A 159 0.41 -71.36 -41.21
CA ALA A 159 0.46 -72.80 -41.02
C ALA A 159 1.91 -73.31 -41.14
N GLY A 160 2.28 -74.30 -40.32
CA GLY A 160 3.58 -74.94 -40.41
C GLY A 160 3.78 -75.67 -41.76
N PRO A 161 5.03 -75.93 -42.17
CA PRO A 161 5.31 -76.70 -43.37
C PRO A 161 4.70 -78.11 -43.27
N VAL A 162 4.30 -78.66 -44.42
CA VAL A 162 3.90 -80.08 -44.51
C VAL A 162 5.09 -80.96 -44.09
N GLY A 163 4.82 -81.99 -43.28
CA GLY A 163 5.84 -82.94 -42.84
C GLY A 163 6.45 -83.74 -44.01
N PRO A 164 7.67 -84.28 -43.85
CA PRO A 164 8.29 -85.12 -44.88
C PRO A 164 7.43 -86.37 -45.16
N PRO A 165 7.35 -86.82 -46.43
CA PRO A 165 6.73 -88.10 -46.78
C PRO A 165 7.34 -89.24 -45.96
N GLY A 166 6.51 -90.15 -45.45
CA GLY A 166 6.98 -91.32 -44.72
C GLY A 166 7.88 -92.20 -45.60
N ALA A 167 9.01 -92.65 -45.05
CA ALA A 167 9.90 -93.59 -45.74
C ALA A 167 9.16 -94.92 -45.97
N GLY A 168 8.84 -95.23 -47.23
CA GLY A 168 8.25 -96.51 -47.61
C GLY A 168 9.18 -97.66 -47.23
N LEU A 169 8.64 -98.66 -46.54
CA LEU A 169 9.36 -99.88 -46.18
C LEU A 169 9.50 -100.77 -47.44
N LEU A 170 10.59 -100.60 -48.19
CA LEU A 170 10.96 -101.52 -49.27
C LEU A 170 11.66 -102.74 -48.67
N ALA A 171 10.91 -103.80 -48.37
CA ALA A 171 11.48 -105.10 -48.07
C ALA A 171 12.03 -105.75 -49.36
N PRO A 172 13.34 -106.06 -49.47
CA PRO A 172 13.91 -106.71 -50.64
C PRO A 172 13.33 -108.13 -50.79
N GLY A 173 12.63 -108.41 -51.90
CA GLY A 173 12.26 -109.77 -52.30
C GLY A 173 10.79 -110.07 -52.56
N SER A 174 9.86 -109.10 -52.52
CA SER A 174 8.46 -109.40 -52.87
C SER A 174 8.23 -109.33 -54.38
N ASN A 175 8.58 -110.41 -55.06
CA ASN A 175 8.07 -110.73 -56.39
C ASN A 175 6.75 -111.49 -56.16
N ASN A 176 5.64 -110.79 -55.92
CA ASN A 176 4.33 -111.41 -56.08
C ASN A 176 3.39 -110.50 -56.85
N ALA A 177 2.83 -111.08 -57.88
CA ALA A 177 2.07 -110.46 -58.94
C ALA A 177 0.75 -109.85 -58.42
N ALA A 178 0.36 -108.77 -59.08
CA ALA A 178 -1.01 -108.32 -59.32
C ALA A 178 -2.08 -108.63 -58.26
N SER A 179 -2.43 -107.61 -57.47
CA SER A 179 -3.80 -107.49 -56.94
C SER A 179 -4.38 -106.17 -57.42
N THR A 180 -4.92 -106.20 -58.64
CA THR A 180 -5.87 -105.21 -59.12
C THR A 180 -7.15 -105.30 -58.31
N ILE A 181 -7.51 -104.28 -57.52
CA ILE A 181 -8.91 -103.96 -57.22
C ILE A 181 -9.08 -102.44 -57.33
N ALA A 182 -9.64 -102.05 -58.47
CA ALA A 182 -10.37 -100.81 -58.63
C ALA A 182 -11.75 -100.96 -57.94
N GLY A 183 -12.29 -99.88 -57.39
CA GLY A 183 -13.64 -99.87 -56.82
C GLY A 183 -14.06 -98.50 -56.32
N THR A 184 -14.75 -97.78 -57.23
CA THR A 184 -15.70 -96.65 -57.06
C THR A 184 -15.23 -95.35 -56.42
#